data_AF-A0A7Y5DP86-F1
#
_entry.id   AF-A0A7Y5DP86-F1
#
_cell.length_a   1.000
_cell.length_b   1.000
_cell.length_c   1.000
_cell.angle_alpha   90.00
_cell.angle_beta   90.00
_cell.angle_gamma   90.00
#
_symmetry.space_group_name_H-M   'P 1'
#
loop_
_entity.id
_entity.type
_entity.pdbx_description
1 polymer ?
#
loop_
_entity_poly.entity_id
_entity_poly.type
_entity_poly.pdbx_seq_one_letter_code
_entity_poly.pdbx_strand_id
1 'polypeptide(L)'
;MRKTVYFLVLFFVICFGTTNCIKTDNNYLDVSSFDKLRLDTIVFTHSMKGWELYSWQVGSNWKYSLMVGTNSLKTYSSIINNHISVTGEDSIKVLLSRLPNEEEVFWIGKKWIADIMQINFGEIQLPPRYVQIDIKEFCDNHNLKLTIIE
;
A
#
# COMPACT_ATOMS: atom_id res chain seq x y z
N MET A 1 45.14 -24.06 51.08
CA MET A 1 45.79 -23.74 49.79
C MET A 1 44.94 -24.35 48.67
N ARG A 2 44.35 -23.50 47.81
CA ARG A 2 43.67 -23.80 46.51
C ARG A 2 42.39 -24.67 46.56
N LYS A 3 41.32 -24.46 45.80
CA LYS A 3 40.78 -23.39 44.93
C LYS A 3 39.32 -23.82 44.66
N THR A 4 38.40 -22.87 44.76
CA THR A 4 37.11 -22.69 44.08
C THR A 4 36.78 -23.64 42.92
N VAL A 5 35.59 -24.26 42.90
CA VAL A 5 34.67 -24.27 41.73
C VAL A 5 33.21 -24.37 42.23
N TYR A 6 32.47 -23.28 42.00
CA TYR A 6 31.02 -23.18 42.10
C TYR A 6 30.38 -23.91 40.91
N PHE A 7 29.32 -24.70 41.14
CA PHE A 7 28.30 -24.90 40.11
C PHE A 7 26.93 -25.11 40.74
N LEU A 8 26.42 -24.01 41.29
CA LEU A 8 25.04 -23.84 41.69
C LEU A 8 24.34 -23.21 40.47
N VAL A 9 23.68 -24.03 39.66
CA VAL A 9 22.76 -23.55 38.61
C VAL A 9 21.44 -24.26 38.79
N LEU A 10 20.66 -23.72 39.70
CA LEU A 10 19.23 -23.91 39.80
C LEU A 10 18.60 -22.72 39.05
N PHE A 11 18.16 -22.89 37.81
CA PHE A 11 17.24 -21.96 37.17
C PHE A 11 16.22 -22.70 36.32
N PHE A 12 15.05 -22.85 36.93
CA PHE A 12 13.71 -22.86 36.36
C PHE A 12 13.61 -22.39 34.90
N VAL A 13 13.23 -23.29 33.99
CA VAL A 13 12.44 -22.94 32.79
C VAL A 13 11.43 -24.07 32.55
N ILE A 14 10.31 -24.02 33.29
CA ILE A 14 9.07 -24.67 32.90
C ILE A 14 8.21 -23.57 32.27
N CYS A 15 8.12 -23.57 30.94
CA CYS A 15 7.07 -22.91 30.16
C CYS A 15 7.06 -23.55 28.76
N PHE A 16 6.68 -24.82 28.69
CA PHE A 16 6.20 -25.38 27.42
C PHE A 16 4.89 -24.68 27.09
N GLY A 17 4.92 -23.89 26.02
CA GLY A 17 3.83 -23.03 25.58
C GLY A 17 2.59 -23.83 25.22
N THR A 18 1.48 -23.47 25.85
CA THR A 18 0.15 -23.76 25.30
C THR A 18 -0.08 -22.82 24.13
N THR A 19 0.06 -23.34 22.91
CA THR A 19 -0.46 -22.70 21.70
C THR A 19 -1.98 -22.79 21.73
N ASN A 20 -2.63 -21.76 22.27
CA ASN A 20 -4.02 -21.45 21.93
C ASN A 20 -3.98 -20.23 21.01
N CYS A 21 -3.86 -20.52 19.72
CA CYS A 21 -4.14 -19.57 18.65
C CYS A 21 -5.64 -19.27 18.71
N ILE A 22 -5.98 -18.05 19.14
CA ILE A 22 -7.35 -17.54 19.00
C ILE A 22 -7.57 -17.34 17.50
N LYS A 23 -8.28 -18.28 16.89
CA LYS A 23 -8.80 -18.13 15.53
C LYS A 23 -10.00 -17.19 15.61
N THR A 24 -9.76 -15.90 15.37
CA THR A 24 -10.82 -14.91 15.20
C THR A 24 -11.49 -15.17 13.85
N ASP A 25 -12.64 -15.84 13.85
CA ASP A 25 -13.51 -15.94 12.68
C ASP A 25 -14.13 -14.56 12.41
N ASN A 26 -13.38 -13.71 11.69
CA ASN A 26 -13.95 -12.51 11.10
C ASN A 26 -14.69 -12.92 9.83
N ASN A 27 -16.02 -12.91 9.90
CA ASN A 27 -16.90 -12.81 8.74
C ASN A 27 -16.57 -11.49 8.00
N TYR A 28 -15.52 -11.52 7.19
CA TYR A 28 -15.25 -10.51 6.18
C TYR A 28 -16.21 -10.82 5.04
N LEU A 29 -17.32 -10.08 4.97
CA LEU A 29 -18.14 -10.06 3.77
C LEU A 29 -17.20 -9.73 2.59
N ASP A 30 -17.08 -10.67 1.67
CA ASP A 30 -16.21 -10.62 0.50
C ASP A 30 -16.69 -9.54 -0.48
N VAL A 31 -16.41 -8.28 -0.14
CA VAL A 31 -16.54 -7.13 -1.04
C VAL A 31 -15.42 -7.13 -2.11
N SER A 32 -14.43 -8.03 -2.00
CA SER A 32 -13.35 -8.16 -2.98
C SER A 32 -13.84 -8.74 -4.32
N SER A 33 -14.91 -9.53 -4.29
CA SER A 33 -15.44 -10.18 -5.47
C SER A 33 -15.98 -9.21 -6.53
N PHE A 34 -16.59 -8.08 -6.13
CA PHE A 34 -17.16 -7.10 -7.07
C PHE A 34 -16.09 -6.15 -7.67
N ASP A 35 -15.10 -5.76 -6.87
CA ASP A 35 -13.97 -4.94 -7.34
C ASP A 35 -13.03 -5.76 -8.25
N LYS A 36 -12.77 -7.02 -7.91
CA LYS A 36 -11.92 -7.93 -8.69
C LYS A 36 -12.47 -8.18 -10.09
N LEU A 37 -13.79 -8.36 -10.25
CA LEU A 37 -14.45 -8.59 -11.54
C LEU A 37 -14.29 -7.43 -12.54
N ARG A 38 -14.05 -6.19 -12.08
CA ARG A 38 -13.77 -5.06 -12.96
C ARG A 38 -12.30 -4.93 -13.30
N LEU A 39 -11.41 -5.26 -12.36
CA LEU A 39 -9.98 -5.14 -12.54
C LEU A 39 -9.51 -5.94 -13.75
N ASP A 40 -10.02 -7.16 -13.95
CA ASP A 40 -9.60 -8.07 -15.02
C ASP A 40 -9.85 -7.53 -16.44
N THR A 41 -10.75 -6.56 -16.59
CA THR A 41 -11.15 -5.99 -17.89
C THR A 41 -10.34 -4.78 -18.34
N ILE A 42 -9.57 -4.16 -17.42
CA ILE A 42 -8.81 -2.95 -17.74
C ILE A 42 -7.58 -3.34 -18.55
N VAL A 43 -7.28 -2.70 -19.67
CA VAL A 43 -6.03 -2.94 -20.41
C VAL A 43 -5.16 -1.70 -20.27
N PHE A 44 -3.94 -1.90 -19.78
CA PHE A 44 -2.96 -0.83 -19.62
C PHE A 44 -2.02 -0.80 -20.82
N THR A 45 -1.80 0.41 -21.33
CA THR A 45 -0.78 0.69 -22.35
C THR A 45 0.36 1.48 -21.72
N HIS A 46 1.54 1.41 -22.32
CA HIS A 46 2.69 2.17 -21.86
C HIS A 46 2.37 3.67 -21.75
N SER A 47 2.84 4.32 -20.68
CA SER A 47 2.64 5.76 -20.48
C SER A 47 3.94 6.51 -20.68
N MET A 48 3.96 7.46 -21.62
CA MET A 48 5.12 8.33 -21.86
C MET A 48 5.51 9.18 -20.64
N LYS A 49 4.61 9.35 -19.67
CA LYS A 49 4.82 10.15 -18.45
C LYS A 49 4.70 9.32 -17.17
N GLY A 50 4.64 8.00 -17.30
CA GLY A 50 4.33 7.10 -16.20
C GLY A 50 2.90 7.27 -15.67
N TRP A 51 2.69 6.76 -14.48
CA TRP A 51 1.41 6.69 -13.79
C TRP A 51 1.45 7.50 -12.50
N GLU A 52 0.33 8.12 -12.16
CA GLU A 52 0.14 8.85 -10.91
C GLU A 52 -0.73 7.98 -9.99
N LEU A 53 -0.20 7.67 -8.80
CA LEU A 53 -0.91 6.98 -7.73
C LEU A 53 -1.32 8.00 -6.67
N TYR A 54 -2.59 7.99 -6.31
CA TYR A 54 -3.14 8.77 -5.21
C TYR A 54 -3.79 7.85 -4.19
N SER A 55 -3.74 8.25 -2.92
CA SER A 55 -4.38 7.53 -1.83
C SER A 55 -5.11 8.46 -0.88
N TRP A 56 -6.19 7.96 -0.28
CA TRP A 56 -6.95 8.63 0.76
C TRP A 56 -7.62 7.59 1.66
N GLN A 57 -8.02 8.01 2.85
CA GLN A 57 -8.62 7.13 3.84
C GLN A 57 -10.14 7.29 3.85
N VAL A 58 -10.88 6.19 3.77
CA VAL A 58 -12.34 6.15 3.95
C VAL A 58 -12.66 5.19 5.09
N GLY A 59 -12.95 5.76 6.26
CA GLY A 59 -13.11 4.98 7.49
C GLY A 59 -11.80 4.29 7.89
N SER A 60 -11.83 2.96 8.04
CA SER A 60 -10.63 2.17 8.33
C SER A 60 -9.85 1.74 7.09
N ASN A 61 -10.36 2.00 5.88
CA ASN A 61 -9.82 1.46 4.65
C ASN A 61 -9.10 2.53 3.84
N TRP A 62 -7.99 2.14 3.22
CA TRP A 62 -7.31 2.94 2.22
C TRP A 62 -7.95 2.75 0.85
N LYS A 63 -8.20 3.86 0.18
CA LYS A 63 -8.57 3.88 -1.24
C LYS A 63 -7.39 4.39 -2.05
N TYR A 64 -7.31 3.88 -3.27
CA TYR A 64 -6.27 4.20 -4.23
C TYR A 64 -6.89 4.55 -5.56
N SER A 65 -6.27 5.47 -6.28
CA SER A 65 -6.63 5.86 -7.64
C SER A 65 -5.37 5.89 -8.48
N LEU A 66 -5.40 5.17 -9.60
CA LEU A 66 -4.30 5.09 -10.55
C LEU A 66 -4.68 5.86 -11.82
N MET A 67 -3.89 6.87 -12.16
CA MET A 67 -4.17 7.77 -13.28
C MET A 67 -2.97 7.83 -14.22
N VAL A 68 -3.22 8.11 -15.49
CA VAL A 68 -2.12 8.38 -16.43
C VAL A 68 -1.48 9.73 -16.08
N GLY A 69 -0.15 9.77 -16.06
CA GLY A 69 0.64 10.97 -15.84
C GLY A 69 0.36 12.04 -16.91
N THR A 70 0.18 13.30 -16.51
CA THR A 70 -0.07 14.42 -17.44
C THR A 70 0.75 15.66 -17.08
N ASN A 71 0.88 16.64 -18.00
CA ASN A 71 1.49 17.95 -17.68
C ASN A 71 0.52 18.89 -16.94
N SER A 72 -0.50 18.34 -16.28
CA SER A 72 -1.59 19.09 -15.68
C SER A 72 -1.93 18.51 -14.33
N LEU A 73 -2.17 19.40 -13.37
CA LEU A 73 -2.55 19.01 -12.02
C LEU A 73 -3.96 18.41 -12.02
N LYS A 74 -4.10 17.25 -11.37
CA LYS A 74 -5.41 16.61 -11.19
C LYS A 74 -6.19 17.37 -10.12
N THR A 75 -7.51 17.43 -10.27
CA THR A 75 -8.39 17.97 -9.22
C THR A 75 -8.76 16.87 -8.24
N TYR A 76 -9.09 17.25 -6.99
CA TYR A 76 -9.55 16.29 -5.98
C TYR A 76 -10.73 15.47 -6.48
N SER A 77 -11.74 16.13 -7.07
CA SER A 77 -12.91 15.47 -7.65
C SER A 77 -12.55 14.45 -8.72
N SER A 78 -11.60 14.77 -9.61
CA SER A 78 -11.14 13.84 -10.64
C SER A 78 -10.42 12.62 -10.06
N ILE A 79 -9.69 12.77 -8.96
CA ILE A 79 -8.96 11.67 -8.33
C ILE A 79 -9.92 10.69 -7.65
N ILE A 80 -10.86 11.20 -6.85
CA ILE A 80 -11.77 10.36 -6.06
C ILE A 80 -12.87 9.71 -6.93
N ASN A 81 -13.23 10.33 -8.06
CA ASN A 81 -14.22 9.80 -9.00
C ASN A 81 -13.58 9.05 -10.19
N ASN A 82 -12.28 8.76 -10.11
CA ASN A 82 -11.59 8.03 -11.16
C ASN A 82 -12.14 6.60 -11.29
N HIS A 83 -12.29 6.15 -12.54
CA HIS A 83 -12.78 4.81 -12.89
C HIS A 83 -11.76 3.70 -12.56
N ILE A 84 -10.48 4.05 -12.46
CA ILE A 84 -9.41 3.14 -12.04
C ILE A 84 -9.08 3.42 -10.57
N SER A 85 -10.04 3.12 -9.69
CA SER A 85 -9.89 3.23 -8.24
C SER A 85 -10.25 1.93 -7.54
N VAL A 86 -9.57 1.66 -6.44
CA VAL A 86 -9.70 0.40 -5.67
C VAL A 86 -9.63 0.68 -4.17
N THR A 87 -10.17 -0.25 -3.38
CA THR A 87 -10.07 -0.22 -1.92
C THR A 87 -9.16 -1.35 -1.44
N GLY A 88 -8.23 -1.03 -0.53
CA GLY A 88 -7.33 -1.98 0.09
C GLY A 88 -6.01 -2.19 -0.67
N GLU A 89 -5.01 -2.64 0.10
CA GLU A 89 -3.62 -2.84 -0.35
C GLU A 89 -3.51 -3.96 -1.38
N ASP A 90 -4.22 -5.07 -1.18
CA ASP A 90 -4.21 -6.20 -2.12
C ASP A 90 -4.77 -5.80 -3.49
N SER A 91 -5.86 -5.01 -3.51
CA SER A 91 -6.50 -4.57 -4.75
C SER A 91 -5.60 -3.64 -5.57
N ILE A 92 -4.87 -2.73 -4.91
CA ILE A 92 -3.91 -1.86 -5.62
C ILE A 92 -2.71 -2.65 -6.13
N LYS A 93 -2.23 -3.67 -5.41
CA LYS A 93 -1.19 -4.57 -5.92
C LYS A 93 -1.64 -5.33 -7.16
N VAL A 94 -2.86 -5.88 -7.16
CA VAL A 94 -3.45 -6.51 -8.35
C VAL A 94 -3.49 -5.52 -9.52
N LEU A 95 -3.92 -4.29 -9.28
CA LEU A 95 -3.97 -3.26 -10.31
C LEU A 95 -2.57 -2.91 -10.86
N LEU A 96 -1.59 -2.73 -9.98
CA LEU A 96 -0.20 -2.43 -10.33
C LEU A 96 0.43 -3.56 -11.14
N SER A 97 0.16 -4.83 -10.80
CA SER A 97 0.69 -5.99 -11.55
C SER A 97 0.27 -6.06 -13.02
N ARG A 98 -0.72 -5.24 -13.40
CA ARG A 98 -1.27 -5.19 -14.76
C ARG A 98 -0.70 -4.04 -15.58
N LEU A 99 0.09 -3.16 -14.96
CA LEU A 99 0.86 -2.16 -15.71
C LEU A 99 1.91 -2.87 -16.57
N PRO A 100 2.25 -2.32 -17.75
CA PRO A 100 3.38 -2.79 -18.52
C PRO A 100 4.67 -2.77 -17.69
N ASN A 101 5.60 -3.67 -18.01
CA ASN A 101 6.91 -3.71 -17.38
C ASN A 101 7.66 -2.38 -17.59
N GLU A 102 8.53 -2.05 -16.64
CA GLU A 102 9.42 -0.88 -16.64
C GLU A 102 8.70 0.48 -16.54
N GLU A 103 7.40 0.48 -16.22
CA GLU A 103 6.66 1.72 -16.00
C GLU A 103 7.08 2.44 -14.72
N GLU A 104 7.07 3.77 -14.78
CA GLU A 104 7.24 4.63 -13.62
C GLU A 104 5.89 4.93 -12.98
N VAL A 105 5.83 4.82 -11.66
CA VAL A 105 4.66 5.16 -10.85
C VAL A 105 5.06 6.22 -9.84
N PHE A 106 4.35 7.34 -9.83
CA PHE A 106 4.56 8.47 -8.93
C PHE A 106 3.44 8.51 -7.90
N TRP A 107 3.75 8.17 -6.65
CA TRP A 107 2.78 8.24 -5.56
C TRP A 107 2.79 9.61 -4.93
N ILE A 108 1.73 10.37 -5.20
CA ILE A 108 1.65 11.78 -4.84
C ILE A 108 1.08 11.95 -3.43
N GLY A 109 1.88 12.54 -2.56
CA GLY A 109 1.56 12.89 -1.20
C GLY A 109 0.92 14.27 -1.05
N LYS A 110 0.34 14.49 0.14
CA LYS A 110 -0.38 15.73 0.47
C LYS A 110 0.53 16.95 0.44
N LYS A 111 1.78 16.82 0.88
CA LYS A 111 2.68 17.95 1.08
C LYS A 111 3.12 18.51 -0.27
N TRP A 112 3.46 17.67 -1.24
CA TRP A 112 3.76 18.08 -2.60
C TRP A 112 2.60 18.85 -3.23
N ILE A 113 1.37 18.36 -3.04
CA ILE A 113 0.19 19.04 -3.57
C ILE A 113 -0.01 20.39 -2.88
N ALA A 114 0.15 20.46 -1.56
CA ALA A 114 0.04 21.70 -0.81
C ALA A 114 1.09 22.73 -1.24
N ASP A 115 2.33 22.30 -1.48
CA ASP A 115 3.44 23.15 -1.89
C ASP A 115 3.23 23.71 -3.30
N ILE A 116 2.73 22.90 -4.23
CA ILE A 116 2.48 23.32 -5.62
C ILE A 116 1.19 24.13 -5.76
N MET A 117 0.11 23.72 -5.10
CA MET A 117 -1.21 24.29 -5.34
C MET A 117 -1.61 25.36 -4.33
N GLN A 118 -0.89 25.48 -3.21
CA GLN A 118 -1.21 26.41 -2.11
C GLN A 118 -2.66 26.29 -1.59
N ILE A 119 -3.27 25.10 -1.73
CA ILE A 119 -4.62 24.79 -1.28
C ILE A 119 -4.63 23.50 -0.46
N ASN A 120 -5.60 23.39 0.46
CA ASN A 120 -5.87 22.14 1.15
C ASN A 120 -6.58 21.16 0.20
N PHE A 121 -5.83 20.20 -0.32
CA PHE A 121 -6.30 19.28 -1.34
C PHE A 121 -7.00 18.04 -0.74
N GLY A 122 -8.17 18.29 -0.14
CA GLY A 122 -9.04 17.25 0.41
C GLY A 122 -8.35 16.25 1.35
N GLU A 123 -8.76 14.99 1.25
CA GLU A 123 -8.30 13.88 2.09
C GLU A 123 -7.13 13.09 1.48
N ILE A 124 -6.51 13.60 0.41
CA ILE A 124 -5.36 12.93 -0.19
C ILE A 124 -4.21 12.92 0.80
N GLN A 125 -3.67 11.74 1.07
CA GLN A 125 -2.55 11.53 1.96
C GLN A 125 -1.90 10.17 1.70
N LEU A 126 -0.63 10.03 2.07
CA LEU A 126 0.06 8.74 2.00
C LEU A 126 -0.38 7.84 3.16
N PRO A 127 -0.47 6.52 2.95
CA PRO A 127 -0.72 5.56 4.01
C PRO A 127 0.48 5.46 4.96
N PRO A 128 0.35 4.74 6.09
CA PRO A 128 1.47 4.50 6.99
C PRO A 128 2.69 3.93 6.27
N ARG A 129 3.89 4.22 6.78
CA ARG A 129 5.16 3.88 6.13
C ARG A 129 5.32 2.39 5.81
N TYR A 130 4.76 1.48 6.63
CA TYR A 130 4.82 0.04 6.34
C TYR A 130 4.07 -0.33 5.06
N VAL A 131 2.92 0.31 4.79
CA VAL A 131 2.14 0.13 3.55
C VAL A 131 2.90 0.68 2.36
N GLN A 132 3.55 1.84 2.53
CA GLN A 132 4.38 2.43 1.47
C GLN A 132 5.55 1.52 1.09
N ILE A 133 6.23 0.93 2.08
CA ILE A 133 7.33 -0.01 1.87
C ILE A 133 6.83 -1.27 1.16
N ASP A 134 5.74 -1.86 1.63
CA ASP A 134 5.17 -3.09 1.08
C ASP A 134 4.70 -2.91 -0.38
N ILE A 135 4.03 -1.80 -0.72
CA ILE A 135 3.68 -1.48 -2.11
C ILE A 135 4.92 -1.18 -2.96
N LYS A 136 5.94 -0.54 -2.38
CA LYS A 136 7.20 -0.30 -3.10
C LYS A 136 7.90 -1.63 -3.43
N GLU A 137 8.06 -2.52 -2.46
CA GLU A 137 8.66 -3.84 -2.67
C GLU A 137 7.87 -4.66 -3.69
N PHE A 138 6.53 -4.56 -3.65
CA PHE A 138 5.68 -5.17 -4.66
C PHE A 138 5.99 -4.65 -6.07
N CYS A 139 6.09 -3.32 -6.25
CA CYS A 139 6.46 -2.71 -7.53
C CYS A 139 7.84 -3.17 -8.00
N ASP A 140 8.84 -3.16 -7.10
CA ASP A 140 10.21 -3.58 -7.41
C ASP A 140 10.23 -5.05 -7.91
N ASN A 141 9.42 -5.93 -7.30
CA ASN A 141 9.28 -7.34 -7.71
C ASN A 141 8.50 -7.54 -9.03
N HIS A 142 7.78 -6.52 -9.52
CA HIS A 142 7.02 -6.55 -10.77
C HIS A 142 7.64 -5.68 -11.87
N ASN A 143 8.93 -5.34 -11.75
CA ASN A 143 9.65 -4.47 -12.69
C ASN A 143 8.99 -3.09 -12.87
N LEU A 144 8.37 -2.56 -11.82
CA LEU A 144 7.81 -1.20 -11.80
C LEU A 144 8.69 -0.31 -10.92
N LYS A 145 8.83 0.96 -11.30
CA LYS A 145 9.59 1.92 -10.51
C LYS A 145 8.65 2.85 -9.75
N LEU A 146 8.45 2.59 -8.47
CA LEU A 146 7.65 3.46 -7.61
C LEU A 146 8.50 4.58 -6.98
N THR A 147 8.10 5.82 -7.21
CA THR A 147 8.66 7.02 -6.58
C THR A 147 7.59 7.68 -5.72
N ILE A 148 7.87 7.84 -4.42
CA ILE A 148 6.98 8.54 -3.51
C ILE A 148 7.38 10.03 -3.51
N ILE A 149 6.40 10.89 -3.79
CA ILE A 149 6.59 12.33 -3.86
C ILE A 149 5.84 12.93 -2.67
N GLU A 150 6.57 13.33 -1.63
CA GLU A 150 5.96 13.80 -0.37
C GLU A 150 5.40 15.21 -0.46
#